data_AF-A0A926F584-F1
#
_entry.id   AF-A0A926F584-F1
#
_cell.length_a   1.000
_cell.length_b   1.000
_cell.length_c   1.000
_cell.angle_alpha   90.00
_cell.angle_beta   90.00
_cell.angle_gamma   90.00
#
_symmetry.space_group_name_H-M   'P 1'
#
loop_
_entity.id
_entity.type
_entity.pdbx_description
1 polymer ?
#
loop_
_entity_poly.entity_id
_entity_poly.type
_entity_poly.pdbx_seq_one_letter_code
_entity_poly.pdbx_strand_id
1 'polypeptide(L)'
;MRVLLNDIELDIQEIKLLVDVLSREPNAMLREVLKRNILQARDRLDRMLQELNAVQDIPKDQIRSSQTIEDVSENSEEKNGMENLQVATSSCHDMVDTEPARDSVVITPILGERIRPVNDLRCSISLNDSFRFSRELFGGDNELMNRVISQISEMSSLDAAIAFLLSKVNVGEENEALLDFQELLKKYFI
;
A
#
# COMPACT_ATOMS: atom_id res chain seq x y z
N MET A 1 14.12 -19.36 -7.80
CA MET A 1 13.14 -18.57 -6.99
C MET A 1 13.45 -18.41 -5.49
N ARG A 2 13.25 -19.37 -4.55
CA ARG A 2 13.37 -19.06 -3.08
C ARG A 2 14.73 -18.48 -2.64
N VAL A 3 15.83 -19.05 -3.11
CA VAL A 3 17.19 -18.54 -2.81
C VAL A 3 17.38 -17.13 -3.38
N LEU A 4 16.89 -16.90 -4.60
CA LEU A 4 16.96 -15.60 -5.26
C LEU A 4 16.18 -14.52 -4.50
N LEU A 5 15.02 -14.86 -3.94
CA LEU A 5 14.24 -13.96 -3.09
C LEU A 5 14.98 -13.60 -1.80
N ASN A 6 15.59 -14.57 -1.12
CA ASN A 6 16.39 -14.30 0.07
C ASN A 6 17.59 -13.39 -0.25
N ASP A 7 18.25 -13.61 -1.38
CA ASP A 7 19.38 -12.75 -1.79
C ASP A 7 18.92 -11.32 -2.11
N ILE A 8 17.75 -11.16 -2.76
CA ILE A 8 17.16 -9.83 -3.01
C ILE A 8 16.80 -9.15 -1.69
N GLU A 9 16.22 -9.88 -0.74
CA GLU A 9 15.91 -9.35 0.59
C GLU A 9 17.17 -8.84 1.29
N LEU A 10 18.27 -9.61 1.21
CA LEU A 10 19.56 -9.22 1.77
C LEU A 10 20.10 -7.95 1.09
N ASP A 11 20.11 -7.89 -0.25
CA ASP A 11 20.57 -6.71 -1.00
C ASP A 11 19.75 -5.46 -0.59
N ILE A 12 18.44 -5.59 -0.41
CA ILE A 12 17.57 -4.47 0.06
C ILE A 12 17.91 -4.04 1.49
N GLN A 13 18.21 -4.98 2.40
CA GLN A 13 18.64 -4.65 3.76
C GLN A 13 20.01 -3.93 3.76
N GLU A 14 20.96 -4.37 2.93
CA GLU A 14 22.26 -3.73 2.77
C GLU A 14 22.12 -2.31 2.19
N ILE A 15 21.27 -2.13 1.18
CA ILE A 15 20.96 -0.81 0.60
C ILE A 15 20.39 0.13 1.66
N LYS A 16 19.42 -0.33 2.47
CA LYS A 16 18.84 0.48 3.55
C LYS A 16 19.90 0.95 4.53
N LEU A 17 20.75 0.03 4.99
CA LEU A 17 21.85 0.36 5.90
C LEU A 17 22.82 1.37 5.28
N LEU A 18 23.21 1.17 4.02
CA LEU A 18 24.11 2.07 3.30
C LEU A 18 23.53 3.47 3.13
N VAL A 19 22.22 3.58 2.83
CA VAL A 19 21.51 4.85 2.72
C VAL A 19 21.46 5.57 4.08
N ASP A 20 21.17 4.85 5.16
CA ASP A 20 21.16 5.41 6.52
C ASP A 20 22.54 5.95 6.92
N VAL A 21 23.60 5.19 6.62
CA VAL A 21 24.98 5.62 6.88
C VAL A 21 25.34 6.83 6.02
N LEU A 22 25.00 6.84 4.74
CA LEU A 22 25.28 7.97 3.84
C LEU A 22 24.51 9.24 4.19
N SER A 23 23.35 9.11 4.81
CA SER A 23 22.54 10.23 5.29
C SER A 23 23.18 10.92 6.50
N ARG A 24 23.95 10.17 7.29
CA ARG A 24 24.71 10.69 8.43
C ARG A 24 26.07 11.23 8.01
N GLU A 25 26.77 10.48 7.16
CA GLU A 25 28.15 10.76 6.76
C GLU A 25 28.32 10.58 5.25
N PRO A 26 28.37 11.67 4.46
CA PRO A 26 28.52 11.58 3.02
C PRO A 26 29.94 11.11 2.66
N ASN A 27 30.06 9.88 2.16
CA ASN A 27 31.33 9.28 1.78
C ASN A 27 31.27 8.75 0.34
N ALA A 28 32.23 9.16 -0.50
CA ALA A 28 32.27 8.80 -1.92
C ALA A 28 32.41 7.29 -2.15
N MET A 29 33.18 6.58 -1.33
CA MET A 29 33.35 5.13 -1.43
C MET A 29 32.06 4.39 -1.07
N LEU A 30 31.38 4.82 -0.01
CA LEU A 30 30.07 4.28 0.38
C LEU A 30 29.01 4.53 -0.70
N ARG A 31 29.06 5.67 -1.41
CA ARG A 31 28.18 5.95 -2.56
C ARG A 31 28.42 4.98 -3.71
N GLU A 32 29.67 4.65 -4.02
CA GLU A 32 29.99 3.65 -5.05
C GLU A 32 29.55 2.24 -4.64
N VAL A 33 29.72 1.87 -3.36
CA VAL A 33 29.22 0.59 -2.84
C VAL A 33 27.70 0.52 -2.91
N LEU A 34 27.00 1.58 -2.54
CA LEU A 34 25.54 1.68 -2.65
C LEU A 34 25.08 1.53 -4.10
N LYS A 35 25.71 2.23 -5.04
CA LYS A 35 25.40 2.09 -6.48
C LYS A 35 25.59 0.65 -6.96
N ARG A 36 26.70 0.00 -6.59
CA ARG A 36 26.97 -1.40 -6.95
C ARG A 36 25.89 -2.32 -6.40
N ASN A 37 25.48 -2.12 -5.16
CA ASN A 37 24.47 -2.94 -4.50
C ASN A 37 23.09 -2.78 -5.17
N ILE A 38 22.69 -1.55 -5.50
CA ILE A 38 21.46 -1.27 -6.26
C ILE A 38 21.46 -1.97 -7.61
N LEU A 39 22.59 -1.92 -8.35
CA LEU A 39 22.70 -2.60 -9.64
C LEU A 39 22.61 -4.13 -9.48
N GLN A 40 23.26 -4.69 -8.46
CA GLN A 40 23.17 -6.12 -8.15
C GLN A 40 21.73 -6.55 -7.83
N ALA A 41 21.01 -5.78 -7.01
CA ALA A 41 19.61 -6.04 -6.70
C ALA A 41 18.74 -6.00 -7.97
N ARG A 42 18.98 -5.04 -8.86
CA ARG A 42 18.31 -4.94 -10.16
C ARG A 42 18.57 -6.17 -11.03
N ASP A 43 19.82 -6.60 -11.17
CA ASP A 43 20.19 -7.78 -11.96
C ASP A 43 19.49 -9.05 -11.42
N ARG A 44 19.32 -9.15 -10.09
CA ARG A 44 18.58 -10.26 -9.48
C ARG A 44 17.09 -10.20 -9.77
N LEU A 45 16.48 -9.02 -9.74
CA LEU A 45 15.08 -8.82 -10.12
C LEU A 45 14.85 -9.15 -11.59
N ASP A 46 15.76 -8.74 -12.48
CA ASP A 46 15.72 -9.06 -13.91
C ASP A 46 15.80 -10.58 -14.14
N ARG A 47 16.67 -11.29 -13.41
CA ARG A 47 16.71 -12.76 -13.42
C ARG A 47 15.40 -13.39 -12.94
N MET A 48 14.81 -12.86 -11.88
CA MET A 48 13.54 -13.37 -11.35
C MET A 48 12.40 -13.17 -12.36
N LEU A 49 12.36 -12.04 -13.04
CA LEU A 49 11.42 -11.76 -14.11
C LEU A 49 11.60 -12.73 -15.28
N GLN A 50 12.84 -13.04 -15.65
CA GLN A 50 13.14 -14.04 -16.67
C GLN A 50 12.69 -15.45 -16.26
N GLU A 51 12.92 -15.87 -15.00
CA GLU A 51 12.41 -17.15 -14.48
C GLU A 51 10.88 -17.23 -14.57
N LEU A 52 10.15 -16.14 -14.33
CA LEU A 52 8.69 -16.09 -14.43
C LEU A 52 8.19 -16.11 -15.88
N ASN A 53 8.84 -15.37 -16.77
CA ASN A 53 8.49 -15.34 -18.19
C ASN A 53 8.80 -16.66 -18.90
N ALA A 54 9.91 -17.34 -18.54
CA ALA A 54 10.28 -18.64 -19.10
C ALA A 54 9.29 -19.76 -18.76
N VAL A 55 8.49 -19.61 -17.70
CA VAL A 55 7.43 -20.57 -17.34
C VAL A 55 6.18 -20.40 -18.23
N GLN A 56 6.12 -19.35 -19.05
CA GLN A 56 4.95 -19.01 -19.87
C GLN A 56 5.03 -19.51 -21.33
N ASP A 57 6.13 -20.15 -21.76
CA ASP A 57 6.26 -20.75 -23.09
C ASP A 57 5.62 -22.15 -23.16
N ILE A 58 4.29 -22.17 -23.15
CA ILE A 58 3.52 -23.20 -23.88
C ILE A 58 3.29 -22.60 -25.28
N PRO A 59 3.55 -23.33 -26.39
CA PRO A 59 3.65 -22.74 -27.72
C PRO A 59 2.36 -22.03 -28.15
N LYS A 60 2.41 -20.71 -28.29
CA LYS A 60 1.41 -19.90 -29.01
C LYS A 60 1.94 -19.62 -30.41
N ASP A 61 1.98 -20.65 -31.24
CA ASP A 61 1.99 -20.44 -32.69
C ASP A 61 0.72 -19.67 -33.06
N GLN A 62 0.89 -18.56 -33.79
CA GLN A 62 -0.07 -17.50 -34.12
C GLN A 62 -0.34 -16.49 -33.00
N ILE A 63 0.41 -15.38 -33.01
CA ILE A 63 -0.09 -14.10 -33.56
C ILE A 63 1.12 -13.32 -34.10
N ARG A 64 1.27 -13.45 -35.42
CA ARG A 64 1.66 -12.44 -36.41
C ARG A 64 2.23 -11.13 -35.85
N SER A 65 3.52 -10.96 -36.10
CA SER A 65 4.16 -9.80 -36.74
C SER A 65 3.42 -8.47 -36.64
N SER A 66 3.99 -7.55 -35.87
CA SER A 66 4.32 -6.20 -36.37
C SER A 66 5.46 -5.62 -35.55
N GLN A 67 6.52 -5.25 -36.27
CA GLN A 67 7.74 -4.65 -35.78
C GLN A 67 7.53 -3.18 -35.40
N THR A 68 8.34 -2.73 -34.43
CA THR A 68 9.07 -1.45 -34.36
C THR A 68 8.37 -0.15 -34.78
N ILE A 69 8.29 0.83 -33.85
CA ILE A 69 8.79 2.19 -34.09
C ILE A 69 9.44 2.72 -32.80
N GLU A 70 10.68 3.18 -32.94
CA GLU A 70 11.49 3.93 -31.99
C GLU A 70 10.94 5.37 -31.75
N ASP A 71 11.06 5.83 -30.50
CA ASP A 71 11.60 7.13 -30.08
C ASP A 71 11.14 8.42 -30.78
N VAL A 72 10.40 9.30 -30.07
CA VAL A 72 10.51 10.76 -30.18
C VAL A 72 10.18 11.41 -28.83
N SER A 73 11.22 12.01 -28.25
CA SER A 73 11.22 13.10 -27.27
C SER A 73 10.41 14.32 -27.73
N GLU A 74 9.64 14.95 -26.85
CA GLU A 74 9.79 16.38 -26.46
C GLU A 74 8.66 16.92 -25.57
N ASN A 75 9.09 17.37 -24.40
CA ASN A 75 8.76 18.58 -23.64
C ASN A 75 7.56 19.49 -24.04
N SER A 76 6.78 19.87 -23.02
CA SER A 76 6.13 21.20 -22.84
C SER A 76 5.47 21.18 -21.45
N GLU A 77 6.08 21.73 -20.41
CA GLU A 77 6.11 23.14 -19.96
C GLU A 77 4.75 23.82 -19.70
N GLU A 78 4.75 24.51 -18.55
CA GLU A 78 3.83 25.54 -18.02
C GLU A 78 2.73 25.10 -17.06
N LYS A 79 2.48 25.75 -15.89
CA LYS A 79 3.20 26.75 -15.07
C LYS A 79 2.37 27.00 -13.79
N ASN A 80 3.02 27.61 -12.79
CA ASN A 80 2.47 28.36 -11.63
C ASN A 80 1.81 27.53 -10.50
N GLY A 81 2.02 27.81 -9.21
CA GLY A 81 2.76 28.85 -8.47
C GLY A 81 2.89 28.38 -7.01
N MET A 82 4.02 28.66 -6.33
CA MET A 82 4.11 29.51 -5.13
C MET A 82 2.80 29.56 -4.32
N GLU A 83 2.72 29.04 -3.08
CA GLU A 83 3.02 29.74 -1.82
C GLU A 83 2.89 28.70 -0.69
N ASN A 84 3.94 28.41 0.09
CA ASN A 84 4.29 28.99 1.39
C ASN A 84 3.53 28.45 2.63
N LEU A 85 4.33 27.85 3.53
CA LEU A 85 4.24 27.88 4.99
C LEU A 85 3.08 27.20 5.76
N GLN A 86 3.51 26.23 6.60
CA GLN A 86 3.35 26.23 8.07
C GLN A 86 2.45 25.13 8.69
N VAL A 87 3.14 24.21 9.39
CA VAL A 87 2.81 23.64 10.72
C VAL A 87 1.50 22.85 10.85
N ALA A 88 1.64 21.53 10.93
CA ALA A 88 1.52 20.79 12.19
C ALA A 88 1.53 19.29 11.91
N THR A 89 2.61 18.63 12.31
CA THR A 89 2.64 17.20 12.58
C THR A 89 1.62 16.90 13.69
N SER A 90 0.48 16.30 13.34
CA SER A 90 -0.33 15.56 14.32
C SER A 90 0.05 14.09 14.20
N SER A 91 1.12 13.75 14.91
CA SER A 91 1.46 12.39 15.28
C SER A 91 0.36 11.83 16.19
N CYS A 92 -0.24 10.70 15.81
CA CYS A 92 -1.05 9.90 16.71
C CYS A 92 -0.20 8.73 17.22
N HIS A 93 0.65 8.96 18.21
CA HIS A 93 0.90 7.90 19.19
C HIS A 93 1.08 8.49 20.57
N ASP A 94 0.23 7.96 21.45
CA ASP A 94 -0.11 8.46 22.76
C ASP A 94 1.06 8.37 23.74
N MET A 95 0.95 9.23 24.74
CA MET A 95 1.90 9.46 25.81
C MET A 95 1.97 8.24 26.74
N VAL A 96 3.19 7.76 27.01
CA VAL A 96 3.45 6.89 28.16
C VAL A 96 3.98 7.78 29.27
N ASP A 97 3.09 8.23 30.14
CA ASP A 97 3.44 8.86 31.41
C ASP A 97 3.41 7.79 32.50
N THR A 98 4.52 7.63 33.22
CA THR A 98 4.66 6.70 34.36
C THR A 98 4.79 7.53 35.64
N GLU A 99 3.67 7.61 36.37
CA GLU A 99 3.45 7.53 37.83
C GLU A 99 4.63 7.81 38.81
N PRO A 100 4.38 8.45 39.98
CA PRO A 100 3.63 7.71 41.01
C PRO A 100 2.69 8.48 41.98
N ALA A 101 1.65 7.74 42.38
CA ALA A 101 1.05 7.61 43.71
C ALA A 101 -0.13 8.53 44.10
N ARG A 102 -1.32 7.94 44.29
CA ARG A 102 -1.91 7.52 45.60
C ARG A 102 -3.38 7.12 45.47
N ASP A 103 -3.74 6.03 46.16
CA ASP A 103 -5.05 5.61 46.70
C ASP A 103 -6.34 6.09 46.01
N SER A 104 -7.08 5.14 45.43
CA SER A 104 -8.38 4.73 45.97
C SER A 104 -9.03 3.64 45.11
N VAL A 105 -9.52 2.62 45.81
CA VAL A 105 -10.21 1.46 45.26
C VAL A 105 -11.54 1.90 44.64
N VAL A 106 -11.65 1.80 43.32
CA VAL A 106 -12.95 1.64 42.65
C VAL A 106 -12.86 0.34 41.87
N ILE A 107 -13.72 -0.61 42.25
CA ILE A 107 -13.86 -1.91 41.61
C ILE A 107 -14.10 -1.68 40.11
N THR A 108 -13.09 -1.94 39.28
CA THR A 108 -13.25 -2.00 37.84
C THR A 108 -14.04 -3.27 37.51
N PRO A 109 -15.15 -3.18 36.76
CA PRO A 109 -15.72 -4.36 36.13
C PRO A 109 -14.71 -4.79 35.06
N ILE A 110 -13.97 -5.85 35.40
CA ILE A 110 -13.52 -6.95 34.56
C ILE A 110 -13.33 -6.56 33.08
N LEU A 111 -12.05 -6.49 32.69
CA LEU A 111 -11.47 -6.31 31.36
C LEU A 111 -11.88 -7.40 30.32
N GLY A 112 -13.05 -8.01 30.47
CA GLY A 112 -13.52 -9.19 29.73
C GLY A 112 -14.55 -8.94 28.62
N GLU A 113 -15.10 -7.73 28.46
CA GLU A 113 -16.22 -7.50 27.51
C GLU A 113 -15.92 -6.64 26.28
N ARG A 114 -14.66 -6.30 25.98
CA ARG A 114 -14.32 -5.55 24.75
C ARG A 114 -13.25 -6.18 23.86
N ILE A 115 -13.11 -7.50 23.91
CA ILE A 115 -12.46 -8.28 22.85
C ILE A 115 -13.46 -8.43 21.69
N ARG A 116 -13.97 -7.32 21.14
CA ARG A 116 -14.18 -7.32 19.70
C ARG A 116 -12.79 -7.07 19.15
N PRO A 117 -12.16 -8.00 18.42
CA PRO A 117 -11.00 -7.59 17.63
C PRO A 117 -11.47 -6.35 16.87
N VAL A 118 -10.76 -5.24 17.05
CA VAL A 118 -10.98 -4.05 16.24
C VAL A 118 -10.48 -4.45 14.85
N ASN A 119 -11.26 -5.27 14.16
CA ASN A 119 -11.19 -5.45 12.74
C ASN A 119 -11.53 -4.05 12.22
N ASP A 120 -10.51 -3.23 12.00
CA ASP A 120 -10.68 -2.01 11.26
C ASP A 120 -10.67 -2.43 9.79
N LEU A 121 -11.77 -2.13 9.09
CA LEU A 121 -11.88 -2.41 7.66
C LEU A 121 -10.71 -1.78 6.89
N ARG A 122 -10.21 -0.63 7.36
CA ARG A 122 -9.03 0.04 6.80
C ARG A 122 -7.79 -0.84 6.80
N CYS A 123 -7.57 -1.59 7.89
CA CYS A 123 -6.43 -2.48 8.01
C CYS A 123 -6.56 -3.75 7.16
N SER A 124 -7.78 -4.09 6.74
CA SER A 124 -8.03 -5.26 5.87
C SER A 124 -7.80 -4.97 4.39
N ILE A 125 -7.73 -3.68 4.01
CA ILE A 125 -7.49 -3.25 2.63
C ILE A 125 -5.98 -3.15 2.39
N SER A 126 -5.47 -3.87 1.39
CA SER A 126 -4.05 -3.76 1.01
C SER A 126 -3.75 -2.41 0.37
N LEU A 127 -2.48 -1.99 0.36
CA LEU A 127 -2.10 -0.73 -0.31
C LEU A 127 -2.47 -0.75 -1.81
N ASN A 128 -2.27 -1.89 -2.48
CA ASN A 128 -2.63 -2.06 -3.88
C ASN A 128 -4.14 -1.95 -4.10
N ASP A 129 -4.93 -2.56 -3.22
CA ASP A 129 -6.39 -2.49 -3.28
C ASP A 129 -6.89 -1.09 -2.96
N SER A 130 -6.28 -0.39 -2.00
CA SER A 130 -6.61 1.00 -1.67
C SER A 130 -6.47 1.91 -2.90
N PHE A 131 -5.35 1.79 -3.63
CA PHE A 131 -5.16 2.54 -4.87
C PHE A 131 -6.15 2.13 -5.96
N ARG A 132 -6.36 0.82 -6.16
CA ARG A 132 -7.28 0.30 -7.18
C ARG A 132 -8.72 0.74 -6.91
N PHE A 133 -9.22 0.55 -5.69
CA PHE A 133 -10.56 0.95 -5.28
C PHE A 133 -10.75 2.46 -5.36
N SER A 134 -9.78 3.25 -4.91
CA SER A 134 -9.83 4.72 -5.04
C SER A 134 -10.02 5.13 -6.50
N ARG A 135 -9.18 4.61 -7.41
CA ARG A 135 -9.22 4.96 -8.83
C ARG A 135 -10.51 4.51 -9.52
N GLU A 136 -10.94 3.27 -9.28
CA GLU A 136 -12.00 2.64 -10.07
C GLU A 136 -13.39 2.84 -9.49
N LEU A 137 -13.53 2.94 -8.17
CA LEU A 137 -14.83 3.08 -7.49
C LEU A 137 -15.11 4.53 -7.08
N PHE A 138 -14.06 5.30 -6.75
CA PHE A 138 -14.20 6.66 -6.20
C PHE A 138 -13.61 7.74 -7.11
N GLY A 139 -13.25 7.41 -8.36
CA GLY A 139 -12.72 8.37 -9.33
C GLY A 139 -11.39 9.01 -8.92
N GLY A 140 -10.63 8.35 -8.04
CA GLY A 140 -9.39 8.84 -7.45
C GLY A 140 -9.56 9.64 -6.15
N ASP A 141 -10.79 9.85 -5.67
CA ASP A 141 -11.05 10.56 -4.42
C ASP A 141 -10.82 9.66 -3.20
N ASN A 142 -9.62 9.77 -2.63
CA ASN A 142 -9.23 9.02 -1.43
C ASN A 142 -10.00 9.45 -0.17
N GLU A 143 -10.41 10.72 -0.08
CA GLU A 143 -11.16 11.22 1.07
C GLU A 143 -12.58 10.66 1.11
N LEU A 144 -13.23 10.55 -0.06
CA LEU A 144 -14.51 9.86 -0.20
C LEU A 144 -14.39 8.39 0.17
N MET A 145 -13.38 7.69 -0.34
CA MET A 145 -13.12 6.28 0.00
C MET A 145 -12.95 6.10 1.51
N ASN A 146 -12.10 6.91 2.16
CA ASN A 146 -11.84 6.82 3.60
C ASN A 146 -13.10 7.09 4.45
N ARG A 147 -13.97 7.99 4.00
CA ARG A 147 -15.28 8.23 4.64
C ARG A 147 -16.21 7.03 4.50
N VAL A 148 -16.27 6.44 3.31
CA VAL A 148 -17.08 5.24 3.04
C VAL A 148 -16.60 4.07 3.90
N ILE A 149 -15.29 3.84 3.98
CA ILE A 149 -14.71 2.78 4.81
C ILE A 149 -15.03 3.00 6.29
N SER A 150 -14.87 4.24 6.80
CA SER A 150 -15.25 4.56 8.19
C SER A 150 -16.72 4.34 8.46
N GLN A 151 -17.59 4.76 7.55
CA GLN A 151 -19.02 4.56 7.72
C GLN A 151 -19.38 3.08 7.71
N ILE A 152 -18.82 2.29 6.80
CA ILE A 152 -19.02 0.84 6.75
C ILE A 152 -18.52 0.17 8.04
N SER A 153 -17.38 0.63 8.59
CA SER A 153 -16.84 0.07 9.84
C SER A 153 -17.77 0.28 11.05
N GLU A 154 -18.66 1.29 11.01
CA GLU A 154 -19.69 1.56 12.02
C GLU A 154 -20.97 0.73 11.79
N MET A 155 -21.19 0.23 10.57
CA MET A 155 -22.35 -0.61 10.25
C MET A 155 -22.18 -2.01 10.85
N SER A 156 -23.29 -2.66 11.19
CA SER A 156 -23.31 -3.99 11.82
C SER A 156 -23.85 -5.09 10.91
N SER A 157 -24.11 -4.80 9.62
CA SER A 157 -24.69 -5.74 8.67
C SER A 157 -24.04 -5.59 7.30
N LEU A 158 -23.67 -6.74 6.71
CA LEU A 158 -23.12 -6.84 5.36
C LEU A 158 -24.07 -6.27 4.31
N ASP A 159 -25.35 -6.63 4.36
CA ASP A 159 -26.33 -6.19 3.36
C ASP A 159 -26.49 -4.66 3.36
N ALA A 160 -26.50 -4.07 4.56
CA ALA A 160 -26.55 -2.62 4.71
C ALA A 160 -25.28 -1.94 4.16
N ALA A 161 -24.10 -2.54 4.41
CA ALA A 161 -22.82 -2.04 3.89
C ALA A 161 -22.73 -2.11 2.36
N ILE A 162 -23.18 -3.22 1.75
CA ILE A 162 -23.20 -3.37 0.29
C ILE A 162 -24.17 -2.37 -0.35
N ALA A 163 -25.39 -2.23 0.19
CA ALA A 163 -26.36 -1.25 -0.30
C ALA A 163 -25.82 0.20 -0.18
N PHE A 164 -25.13 0.50 0.91
CA PHE A 164 -24.48 1.80 1.10
C PHE A 164 -23.35 2.04 0.09
N LEU A 165 -22.48 1.04 -0.15
CA LEU A 165 -21.42 1.12 -1.14
C LEU A 165 -21.98 1.39 -2.54
N LEU A 166 -22.98 0.62 -2.97
CA LEU A 166 -23.64 0.79 -4.27
C LEU A 166 -24.35 2.14 -4.41
N SER A 167 -24.80 2.74 -3.30
CA SER A 167 -25.37 4.09 -3.30
C SER A 167 -24.31 5.19 -3.48
N LYS A 168 -23.03 4.91 -3.20
CA LYS A 168 -21.93 5.88 -3.28
C LYS A 168 -21.09 5.73 -4.54
N VAL A 169 -21.01 4.52 -5.05
CA VAL A 169 -20.21 4.16 -6.20
C VAL A 169 -21.12 4.06 -7.42
N ASN A 170 -20.83 4.83 -8.47
CA ASN A 170 -21.61 4.82 -9.71
C ASN A 170 -20.91 3.99 -10.79
N VAL A 171 -20.63 2.72 -10.49
CA VAL A 171 -19.98 1.77 -11.41
C VAL A 171 -20.90 0.60 -11.72
N GLY A 172 -20.73 -0.02 -12.88
CA GLY A 172 -21.51 -1.19 -13.28
C GLY A 172 -21.24 -2.40 -12.37
N GLU A 173 -22.24 -3.25 -12.20
CA GLU A 173 -22.18 -4.48 -11.37
C GLU A 173 -21.11 -5.48 -11.86
N GLU A 174 -20.65 -5.36 -13.10
CA GLU A 174 -19.61 -6.21 -13.71
C GLU A 174 -18.17 -5.73 -13.43
N ASN A 175 -18.00 -4.62 -12.70
CA ASN A 175 -16.66 -4.11 -12.39
C ASN A 175 -15.92 -5.02 -11.40
N GLU A 176 -14.76 -5.54 -11.80
CA GLU A 176 -13.88 -6.39 -10.99
C GLU A 176 -13.54 -5.74 -9.63
N ALA A 177 -13.21 -4.44 -9.61
CA ALA A 177 -12.88 -3.75 -8.37
C ALA A 177 -14.07 -3.68 -7.39
N LEU A 178 -15.30 -3.61 -7.91
CA LEU A 178 -16.50 -3.60 -7.07
C LEU A 178 -16.75 -4.99 -6.46
N LEU A 179 -16.58 -6.04 -7.26
CA LEU A 179 -16.73 -7.42 -6.81
C LEU A 179 -15.72 -7.78 -5.72
N ASP A 180 -14.45 -7.39 -5.92
CA ASP A 180 -13.39 -7.60 -4.92
C ASP A 180 -13.65 -6.82 -3.63
N PHE A 181 -14.18 -5.58 -3.73
CA PHE A 181 -14.57 -4.82 -2.55
C PHE A 181 -15.72 -5.49 -1.80
N GLN A 182 -16.71 -6.03 -2.51
CA GLN A 182 -17.81 -6.78 -1.90
C GLN A 182 -17.33 -8.08 -1.24
N GLU A 183 -16.36 -8.78 -1.83
CA GLU A 183 -15.74 -9.96 -1.22
C GLU A 183 -14.97 -9.60 0.05
N LEU A 184 -14.25 -8.47 0.04
CA LEU A 184 -13.59 -7.96 1.23
C LEU A 184 -14.60 -7.63 2.34
N LEU A 185 -15.74 -7.00 2.00
CA LEU A 185 -16.81 -6.74 2.95
C LEU A 185 -17.41 -8.04 3.50
N LYS A 186 -17.65 -9.04 2.66
CA LYS A 186 -18.11 -10.38 3.10
C LYS A 186 -17.15 -10.92 4.15
N LYS A 187 -15.83 -10.90 3.88
CA LYS A 187 -14.81 -11.36 4.82
C LYS A 187 -14.75 -10.55 6.12
N TYR A 188 -15.06 -9.26 6.07
CA TYR A 188 -15.06 -8.37 7.24
C TYR A 188 -16.23 -8.62 8.20
N PHE A 189 -17.42 -8.93 7.66
CA PHE A 189 -18.64 -9.15 8.43
C PHE A 189 -18.89 -10.61 8.84
N ILE A 190 -18.01 -11.55 8.43
CA ILE A 190 -17.99 -12.97 8.82
C ILE A 190 -17.21 -13.14 10.12
#